data_AF-A0A7X0C7C5-F1
#
_entry.id   AF-A0A7X0C7C5-F1
#
_cell.length_a   1.000
_cell.length_b   1.000
_cell.length_c   1.000
_cell.angle_alpha   90.00
_cell.angle_beta   90.00
_cell.angle_gamma   90.00
#
_symmetry.space_group_name_H-M   'P 1'
#
loop_
_entity.id
_entity.type
_entity.pdbx_description
1 polymer ?
#
loop_
_entity_poly.entity_id
_entity_poly.type
_entity_poly.pdbx_seq_one_letter_code
_entity_poly.pdbx_strand_id
1 'polypeptide(L)'
;MPNNYPPEFRRQMVELVRAGRTPEEPAKEFRPSAQSIRMVWTPEQTRLFLEEARRHRLFALYRLITLRGLRRGEACGLRWKDVDLDEGSARIAWQLVQLAGQIHEGRPKTDASMRTIALPTPTRRFSRRWRWRRRRRPRRCC
;
A
#
# COMPACT_ATOMS: atom_id res chain seq x y z
N MET A 1 3.79 -3.16 22.19
CA MET A 1 2.36 -3.31 21.83
C MET A 1 1.99 -4.77 21.95
N PRO A 2 0.87 -5.13 22.62
CA PRO A 2 0.41 -6.50 22.57
C PRO A 2 0.14 -6.81 21.10
N ASN A 3 0.66 -7.94 20.68
CA ASN A 3 0.32 -8.55 19.42
C ASN A 3 -1.21 -8.49 19.26
N ASN A 4 -1.74 -7.98 18.15
CA ASN A 4 -3.21 -7.96 17.95
C ASN A 4 -3.78 -9.38 17.72
N TYR A 5 -2.90 -10.38 17.81
CA TYR A 5 -3.26 -11.77 17.91
C TYR A 5 -3.28 -12.16 19.39
N PRO A 6 -4.33 -12.85 19.82
CA PRO A 6 -4.42 -13.34 21.19
C PRO A 6 -3.14 -14.10 21.60
N PRO A 7 -2.67 -14.00 22.86
CA PRO A 7 -1.45 -14.67 23.32
C PRO A 7 -1.41 -16.17 23.00
N GLU A 8 -2.56 -16.82 23.07
CA GLU A 8 -2.77 -18.23 22.71
C GLU A 8 -2.45 -18.51 21.24
N PHE A 9 -2.82 -17.62 20.31
CA PHE A 9 -2.53 -17.78 18.89
C PHE A 9 -1.02 -17.74 18.64
N ARG A 10 -0.30 -16.86 19.34
CA ARG A 10 1.16 -16.80 19.22
C ARG A 10 1.84 -18.04 19.78
N ARG A 11 1.36 -18.57 20.91
CA ARG A 11 1.86 -19.82 21.49
C ARG A 11 1.65 -20.99 20.54
N GLN A 12 0.44 -21.10 19.98
CA GLN A 12 0.10 -22.12 18.99
C GLN A 12 1.02 -22.06 17.76
N MET A 13 1.26 -20.87 17.20
CA MET A 13 2.20 -20.71 16.08
C MET A 13 3.63 -21.15 16.41
N VAL A 14 4.12 -20.83 17.62
CA VAL A 14 5.45 -21.24 18.08
C VAL A 14 5.54 -22.75 18.30
N GLU A 15 4.49 -23.36 18.87
CA GLU A 15 4.39 -24.82 19.05
C GLU A 15 4.39 -25.56 17.72
N LEU A 16 3.63 -25.09 16.73
CA LEU A 16 3.60 -25.68 15.39
C LEU A 16 4.98 -25.67 14.73
N VAL A 17 5.72 -24.56 14.83
CA VAL A 17 7.10 -24.46 14.30
C VAL A 17 8.05 -25.36 15.09
N ARG A 18 7.93 -25.42 16.42
CA ARG A 18 8.74 -26.32 17.28
C ARG A 18 8.46 -27.80 17.02
N ALA A 19 7.24 -28.14 16.62
CA ALA A 19 6.84 -29.48 16.19
C ALA A 19 7.37 -29.85 14.80
N GLY A 20 8.23 -29.02 14.20
CA GLY A 20 8.87 -29.29 12.91
C GLY A 20 8.01 -28.91 11.70
N ARG A 21 6.84 -28.27 11.90
CA ARG A 21 6.03 -27.81 10.76
C ARG A 21 6.70 -26.62 10.09
N THR A 22 6.76 -26.69 8.77
CA THR A 22 7.26 -25.59 7.94
C THR A 22 6.18 -24.50 7.85
N PRO A 23 6.54 -23.20 7.73
CA PRO A 23 5.56 -22.11 7.61
C PRO A 23 4.51 -22.29 6.51
N GLU A 24 4.81 -23.07 5.48
CA GLU A 24 3.96 -23.38 4.34
C GLU A 24 2.81 -24.34 4.68
N GLU A 25 2.99 -25.24 5.65
CA GLU A 25 1.98 -26.23 6.04
C GLU A 25 0.77 -25.58 6.75
N PRO A 26 0.95 -24.73 7.80
CA PRO A 26 -0.15 -23.95 8.37
C PRO A 26 -0.79 -23.01 7.35
N ALA A 27 -0.03 -22.42 6.42
CA ALA A 27 -0.60 -21.53 5.41
C ALA A 27 -1.56 -22.27 4.45
N LYS A 28 -1.29 -23.54 4.14
CA LYS A 28 -2.19 -24.41 3.37
C LYS A 28 -3.42 -24.84 4.17
N GLU A 29 -3.25 -25.07 5.47
CA GLU A 29 -4.32 -25.49 6.39
C GLU A 29 -5.29 -24.33 6.67
N PHE A 30 -4.75 -23.18 7.06
CA PHE A 30 -5.51 -21.96 7.37
C PHE A 30 -5.68 -21.05 6.15
N ARG A 31 -6.14 -21.62 5.02
CA ARG A 31 -6.40 -20.88 3.76
C ARG A 31 -7.14 -19.55 4.02
N PRO A 32 -6.99 -18.54 3.14
CA PRO A 32 -7.71 -17.27 3.29
C PRO A 32 -9.18 -17.53 3.54
N SER A 33 -9.70 -17.00 4.66
CA SER A 33 -11.10 -17.22 5.02
C SER A 33 -12.02 -16.68 3.93
N ALA A 34 -13.19 -17.27 3.73
CA ALA A 34 -14.19 -16.75 2.80
C ALA A 34 -14.53 -15.27 3.06
N GLN A 35 -14.39 -14.82 4.31
CA GLN A 35 -14.51 -13.42 4.69
C GLN A 35 -13.42 -12.52 4.09
N SER A 36 -12.17 -12.97 4.01
CA SER A 36 -11.08 -12.23 3.36
C SER A 36 -11.27 -12.09 1.85
N ILE A 37 -11.89 -13.09 1.20
CA ILE A 37 -12.19 -13.09 -0.24
C ILE A 37 -13.30 -12.08 -0.56
N ARG A 38 -14.31 -11.96 0.33
CA ARG A 38 -15.41 -10.98 0.19
C ARG A 38 -14.98 -9.50 0.27
N MET A 39 -13.74 -9.23 0.69
CA MET A 39 -13.19 -7.87 0.78
C MET A 39 -12.47 -7.41 -0.49
N VAL A 40 -12.45 -8.23 -1.56
CA VAL A 40 -11.86 -7.87 -2.85
C VAL A 40 -12.92 -7.24 -3.74
N TRP A 41 -12.66 -6.03 -4.24
CA TRP A 41 -13.57 -5.35 -5.16
C TRP A 41 -13.55 -5.97 -6.54
N THR A 42 -14.72 -6.03 -7.18
CA THR A 42 -14.81 -6.37 -8.61
C THR A 42 -14.23 -5.23 -9.47
N PRO A 43 -13.90 -5.50 -10.75
CA PRO A 43 -13.51 -4.45 -11.69
C PRO A 43 -14.54 -3.31 -11.80
N GLU A 44 -15.83 -3.64 -11.76
CA GLU A 44 -16.94 -2.69 -11.85
C GLU A 44 -17.01 -1.81 -10.60
N GLN A 45 -16.90 -2.41 -9.41
CA GLN A 45 -16.84 -1.66 -8.15
C GLN A 45 -15.63 -0.72 -8.12
N THR A 46 -14.48 -1.20 -8.60
CA THR A 46 -13.26 -0.39 -8.71
C THR A 46 -13.45 0.76 -9.69
N ARG A 47 -14.09 0.53 -10.84
CA ARG A 47 -14.41 1.57 -11.83
C ARG A 47 -15.31 2.64 -11.22
N LEU A 48 -16.43 2.24 -10.62
CA LEU A 48 -17.39 3.15 -9.99
C LEU A 48 -16.74 4.01 -8.92
N PHE A 49 -15.95 3.40 -8.02
CA PHE A 49 -15.21 4.15 -7.01
C PHE A 49 -14.26 5.18 -7.63
N LEU A 50 -13.51 4.80 -8.66
CA LEU A 50 -12.59 5.73 -9.32
C LEU A 50 -13.34 6.87 -10.03
N GLU A 51 -14.51 6.60 -10.61
CA GLU A 51 -15.35 7.63 -11.23
C GLU A 51 -15.81 8.67 -10.21
N GLU A 52 -16.35 8.21 -9.07
CA GLU A 52 -16.75 9.09 -7.97
C GLU A 52 -15.57 9.86 -7.37
N ALA A 53 -14.43 9.19 -7.21
CA ALA A 53 -13.24 9.79 -6.64
C ALA A 53 -12.51 10.75 -7.61
N ARG A 54 -12.94 10.94 -8.87
CA ARG A 54 -12.22 11.76 -9.88
C ARG A 54 -11.87 13.16 -9.39
N ARG A 55 -12.73 13.78 -8.58
CA ARG A 55 -12.50 15.14 -8.05
C ARG A 55 -11.83 15.15 -6.68
N HIS A 56 -11.65 13.98 -6.06
CA HIS A 56 -11.06 13.85 -4.74
C HIS A 56 -9.56 14.18 -4.76
N ARG A 57 -9.07 14.82 -3.68
CA ARG A 57 -7.65 15.22 -3.56
C ARG A 57 -6.66 14.05 -3.62
N LEU A 58 -7.11 12.85 -3.26
CA LEU A 58 -6.30 11.62 -3.25
C LEU A 58 -6.50 10.76 -4.51
N PHE A 59 -7.20 11.25 -5.53
CA PHE A 59 -7.51 10.47 -6.73
C PHE A 59 -6.28 9.84 -7.39
N ALA A 60 -5.18 10.59 -7.50
CA ALA A 60 -3.93 10.07 -8.04
C ALA A 60 -3.40 8.88 -7.21
N LEU A 61 -3.51 8.96 -5.89
CA LEU A 61 -3.10 7.89 -4.97
C LEU A 61 -3.97 6.64 -5.14
N TYR A 62 -5.30 6.82 -5.21
CA TYR A 62 -6.24 5.73 -5.42
C TYR A 62 -5.95 4.98 -6.71
N ARG A 63 -5.68 5.68 -7.82
CA ARG A 63 -5.31 5.04 -9.09
C ARG A 63 -4.00 4.29 -9.04
N LEU A 64 -3.02 4.73 -8.26
CA LEU A 64 -1.77 3.99 -8.08
C LEU A 64 -1.99 2.69 -7.30
N ILE A 65 -2.82 2.74 -6.25
CA ILE A 65 -3.16 1.57 -5.45
C ILE A 65 -3.93 0.56 -6.30
N THR A 66 -5.00 0.99 -6.97
CA THR A 66 -5.89 0.08 -7.70
C THR A 66 -5.31 -0.44 -9.01
N LEU A 67 -4.56 0.38 -9.76
CA LEU A 67 -4.09 0.00 -11.10
C LEU A 67 -2.64 -0.50 -11.13
N ARG A 68 -1.83 -0.18 -10.10
CA ARG A 68 -0.40 -0.54 -10.02
C ARG A 68 -0.04 -1.35 -8.78
N GLY A 69 -1.03 -1.68 -7.95
CA GLY A 69 -0.86 -2.54 -6.78
C GLY A 69 0.08 -1.96 -5.73
N LEU A 70 0.03 -0.63 -5.52
CA LEU A 70 0.83 -0.01 -4.46
C LEU A 70 0.24 -0.37 -3.12
N ARG A 71 1.08 -0.82 -2.19
CA ARG A 71 0.68 -0.95 -0.79
C ARG A 71 0.44 0.43 -0.22
N ARG A 72 -0.48 0.56 0.75
CA ARG A 72 -0.79 1.85 1.40
C ARG A 72 0.48 2.57 1.88
N GLY A 73 1.40 1.85 2.51
CA GLY A 73 2.67 2.41 2.97
C GLY A 73 3.57 2.93 1.85
N GLU A 74 3.65 2.22 0.72
CA GLU A 74 4.40 2.63 -0.48
C GLU A 74 3.76 3.89 -1.10
N ALA A 75 2.42 3.90 -1.19
CA ALA A 75 1.66 5.03 -1.75
C ALA A 75 1.86 6.29 -0.89
N CYS A 76 1.81 6.16 0.44
CA CYS A 76 2.04 7.26 1.37
C CYS A 76 3.51 7.69 1.45
N GLY A 77 4.44 6.76 1.25
CA GLY A 77 5.89 7.01 1.22
C GLY A 77 6.41 7.52 -0.12
N LEU A 78 5.59 7.59 -1.16
CA LEU A 78 6.02 8.05 -2.48
C LEU A 78 6.43 9.53 -2.44
N ARG A 79 7.70 9.79 -2.72
CA ARG A 79 8.26 11.14 -2.71
C ARG A 79 8.27 11.74 -4.10
N TRP A 80 8.15 13.05 -4.17
CA TRP A 80 8.12 13.77 -5.45
C TRP A 80 9.41 13.70 -6.27
N LYS A 81 10.55 13.46 -5.62
CA LYS A 81 11.84 13.25 -6.29
C LYS A 81 11.93 11.91 -7.01
N ASP A 82 11.10 10.95 -6.59
CA ASP A 82 11.05 9.60 -7.14
C ASP A 82 9.94 9.47 -8.21
N VAL A 83 9.35 10.59 -8.65
CA VAL A 83 8.25 10.65 -9.63
C VAL A 83 8.65 11.50 -10.81
N ASP A 84 8.87 10.86 -11.95
CA ASP A 84 9.10 11.51 -13.24
C ASP A 84 7.76 11.66 -13.97
N LEU A 85 7.25 12.89 -14.02
CA LEU A 85 6.00 13.20 -14.71
C LEU A 85 6.20 13.50 -16.19
N ASP A 86 7.43 13.57 -16.69
CA ASP A 86 7.78 13.87 -18.07
C ASP A 86 7.99 12.55 -18.83
N GLU A 87 8.79 11.65 -18.29
CA GLU A 87 8.93 10.25 -18.73
C GLU A 87 7.67 9.43 -18.39
N GLY A 88 6.96 9.80 -17.32
CA GLY A 88 5.75 9.08 -16.90
C GLY A 88 6.08 7.81 -16.12
N SER A 89 7.03 7.90 -15.21
CA SER A 89 7.49 6.80 -14.36
C SER A 89 7.50 7.20 -12.88
N ALA A 90 7.40 6.23 -11.98
CA ALA A 90 7.59 6.45 -10.55
C ALA A 90 8.39 5.31 -9.93
N ARG A 91 9.42 5.64 -9.16
CA ARG A 91 10.24 4.70 -8.43
C ARG A 91 9.67 4.50 -7.02
N ILE A 92 9.29 3.27 -6.71
CA ILE A 92 8.85 2.87 -5.38
C ILE A 92 10.08 2.43 -4.60
N ALA A 93 10.61 3.30 -3.74
CA ALA A 93 11.81 3.04 -2.95
C ALA A 93 11.63 3.26 -1.44
N TRP A 94 10.47 3.77 -1.03
CA TRP A 94 10.16 4.16 0.34
C TRP A 94 8.76 3.73 0.72
N GLN A 95 8.57 3.37 2.00
CA GLN A 95 7.27 3.14 2.58
C GLN A 95 7.16 3.80 3.95
N LEU A 96 5.94 4.21 4.30
CA LEU A 96 5.58 4.61 5.65
C LEU A 96 4.82 3.47 6.34
N VAL A 97 5.27 3.09 7.53
CA VAL A 97 4.65 2.06 8.37
C VAL A 97 4.27 2.70 9.69
N GLN A 98 3.02 2.49 10.12
CA GLN A 98 2.60 2.89 11.45
C GLN A 98 2.79 1.71 12.41
N LEU A 99 3.71 1.85 13.37
CA LEU A 99 3.95 0.88 14.42
C LEU A 99 3.66 1.55 15.76
N ALA A 100 2.81 0.94 16.58
CA ALA A 100 2.50 1.47 17.90
C ALA A 100 2.02 2.94 17.90
N GLY A 101 1.28 3.35 16.87
CA GLY A 101 0.84 4.74 16.69
C GLY A 101 1.89 5.68 16.09
N GLN A 102 3.17 5.28 16.08
CA GLN A 102 4.28 6.05 15.54
C GLN A 102 4.49 5.76 14.05
N ILE A 103 4.83 6.79 13.28
CA ILE A 103 5.12 6.66 11.85
C ILE A 103 6.62 6.41 11.68
N HIS A 104 6.96 5.27 11.09
CA HIS A 104 8.31 4.91 10.70
C HIS A 104 8.44 4.95 9.19
N GLU A 105 9.52 5.58 8.72
CA GLU A 105 9.91 5.53 7.33
C GLU A 105 10.98 4.45 7.13
N GLY A 106 10.87 3.68 6.05
CA GLY A 106 11.86 2.66 5.73
C GLY A 106 11.83 2.26 4.27
N ARG A 107 12.81 1.43 3.89
CA ARG A 107 12.78 0.74 2.60
C ARG A 107 11.61 -0.26 2.58
N PRO A 108 11.07 -0.57 1.39
CA PRO A 108 10.14 -1.69 1.21
C PRO A 108 10.66 -2.95 1.89
N LYS A 109 9.75 -3.81 2.36
CA LYS A 109 10.06 -4.98 3.20
C LYS A 109 11.10 -5.92 2.56
N THR A 110 11.26 -5.87 1.25
CA THR A 110 12.25 -6.61 0.48
C THR A 110 12.82 -5.75 -0.64
N ASP A 111 14.06 -6.00 -1.05
CA ASP A 111 14.68 -5.34 -2.21
C ASP A 111 13.87 -5.58 -3.50
N ALA A 112 13.25 -6.76 -3.63
CA ALA A 112 12.33 -7.10 -4.72
C ALA A 112 11.07 -6.20 -4.78
N SER A 113 10.73 -5.51 -3.68
CA SER A 113 9.61 -4.56 -3.67
C SER A 113 9.99 -3.18 -4.21
N MET A 114 11.29 -2.90 -4.38
CA MET A 114 11.75 -1.70 -5.08
C MET A 114 11.56 -1.85 -6.58
N ARG A 115 10.72 -1.01 -7.17
CA ARG A 115 10.38 -1.11 -8.60
C ARG A 115 10.04 0.24 -9.20
N THR A 116 10.23 0.36 -10.50
CA THR A 116 9.71 1.49 -11.28
C THR A 116 8.38 1.09 -11.90
N ILE A 117 7.37 1.94 -11.74
CA ILE A 117 6.03 1.73 -12.32
C ILE A 117 5.75 2.80 -13.38
N ALA A 118 5.04 2.42 -14.44
CA ALA A 118 4.54 3.37 -15.42
C ALA A 118 3.35 4.17 -14.87
N LEU A 119 3.38 5.48 -15.06
CA LEU A 119 2.32 6.43 -14.76
C LEU A 119 1.55 6.77 -16.05
N PRO A 120 0.38 6.15 -16.30
CA PRO A 120 -0.39 6.46 -17.50
C PRO A 120 -0.85 7.92 -17.48
N THR A 121 -1.04 8.52 -18.66
CA THR A 121 -1.31 9.96 -18.88
C THR A 121 -2.37 10.57 -17.96
N PRO A 122 -3.51 9.91 -17.69
CA PRO A 122 -4.49 10.47 -16.75
C PRO A 122 -3.90 10.62 -15.33
N THR A 123 -3.00 9.73 -14.89
CA THR A 123 -2.37 9.79 -13.55
C THR A 123 -1.40 10.96 -13.47
N ARG A 124 -0.67 11.21 -14.57
CA ARG A 124 0.27 12.33 -14.69
C ARG A 124 -0.45 13.67 -14.53
N ARG A 125 -1.58 13.88 -15.24
CA ARG A 125 -2.38 15.12 -15.15
C ARG A 125 -2.84 15.41 -13.72
N PHE A 126 -3.37 14.41 -13.02
CA PHE A 126 -3.80 14.57 -11.63
C PHE A 126 -2.64 14.79 -10.67
N SER A 127 -1.52 14.11 -10.87
CA SER A 127 -0.31 14.30 -10.06
C SER A 127 0.27 15.71 -10.23
N ARG A 128 0.32 16.25 -11.46
CA ARG A 128 0.72 17.66 -11.70
C ARG A 128 -0.18 18.63 -10.93
N ARG A 129 -1.50 18.44 -11.01
CA ARG A 129 -2.49 19.27 -10.28
C ARG A 129 -2.30 19.17 -8.76
N TRP A 130 -2.03 17.98 -8.24
CA TRP A 130 -1.80 17.77 -6.81
C TRP A 130 -0.46 18.36 -6.34
N ARG A 131 0.63 18.23 -7.13
CA ARG A 131 1.94 18.86 -6.86
C ARG A 131 1.81 20.37 -6.74
N TRP A 132 1.09 20.98 -7.67
CA TRP A 132 0.84 22.42 -7.67
C TRP A 132 0.06 22.87 -6.42
N ARG A 133 -0.99 22.13 -6.04
CA ARG A 133 -1.77 22.40 -4.81
C ARG A 133 -0.96 22.22 -3.53
N ARG A 134 -0.06 21.23 -3.47
CA ARG A 134 0.81 20.98 -2.31
C ARG A 134 1.87 22.06 -2.12
N ARG A 135 2.41 22.64 -3.21
CA ARG A 135 3.35 23.77 -3.13
C ARG A 135 2.73 25.03 -2.51
N ARG A 136 1.40 25.18 -2.57
CA ARG A 136 0.65 26.33 -2.02
C ARG A 136 0.14 26.14 -0.60
N ARG A 137 0.24 24.94 -0.01
CA ARG A 137 -0.15 24.72 1.40
C ARG A 137 1.11 24.66 2.26
N PRO A 138 1.22 25.47 3.34
CA PRO A 138 2.27 25.27 4.32
C PRO A 138 2.17 23.84 4.84
N ARG A 139 3.32 23.19 5.01
CA ARG A 139 3.44 21.83 5.55
C ARG A 139 2.87 21.83 6.97
N ARG A 140 1.58 21.56 7.13
CA ARG A 140 1.05 21.13 8.42
C ARG A 140 1.46 19.67 8.56
N CYS A 141 2.58 19.47 9.26
CA CYS A 141 2.94 18.19 9.84
C CYS A 141 1.84 17.81 10.82
N CYS A 142 1.25 16.64 10.60
CA CYS A 142 0.59 15.88 11.64
C CYS A 142 1.62 14.86 12.14
#